data_AF-A0A8S3TA92-F1
#
_entry.id   AF-A0A8S3TA92-F1
#
_cell.length_a   1.000
_cell.length_b   1.000
_cell.length_c   1.000
_cell.angle_alpha   90.00
_cell.angle_beta   90.00
_cell.angle_gamma   90.00
#
_symmetry.space_group_name_H-M   'P 1'
#
loop_
_entity.id
_entity.type
_entity.pdbx_description
1 polymer ?
#
loop_
_entity_poly.entity_id
_entity_poly.type
_entity_poly.pdbx_seq_one_letter_code
_entity_poly.pdbx_strand_id
1 'polypeptide(L)'
;MPTIKYNISKSEREYIKKLKIDNTICIHKADKNNTTVIQNKRDYLTEGESQLNDDIHYTKIINIEIENTRKIVNKLIYRMKENDEIDEMSFEFLREEGKTFKTPKAYFLPKIHKLSTETLEMYQNKCMNKEKVHVPGRPIISQCSGPLLNIGKYLNYFRLPLVKTQDTYLSDASD
;
A
#
# COMPACT_ATOMS: atom_id res chain seq x y z
N MET A 1 26.62 -24.77 -23.85
CA MET A 1 25.90 -24.30 -22.64
C MET A 1 25.89 -22.78 -22.68
N PRO A 2 24.73 -22.11 -22.69
CA PRO A 2 24.70 -20.65 -22.61
C PRO A 2 25.23 -20.20 -21.25
N THR A 3 26.24 -19.32 -21.27
CA THR A 3 26.81 -18.72 -20.07
C THR A 3 25.85 -17.68 -19.51
N ILE A 4 25.44 -17.84 -18.24
CA ILE A 4 24.58 -16.85 -17.58
C ILE A 4 25.35 -15.55 -17.43
N LYS A 5 24.96 -14.52 -18.20
CA LYS A 5 25.49 -13.16 -18.10
C LYS A 5 24.59 -12.37 -17.15
N TYR A 6 25.14 -11.90 -16.05
CA TYR A 6 24.43 -11.04 -15.10
C TYR A 6 24.57 -9.57 -15.49
N ASN A 7 23.50 -8.79 -15.29
CA ASN A 7 23.47 -7.34 -15.56
C ASN A 7 24.14 -6.48 -14.46
N ILE A 8 24.54 -7.11 -13.36
CA ILE A 8 25.20 -6.47 -12.21
C ILE A 8 26.42 -7.30 -11.81
N SER A 9 27.40 -6.67 -11.19
CA SER A 9 28.66 -7.29 -10.77
C SER A 9 28.47 -8.36 -9.68
N LYS A 10 29.50 -9.17 -9.45
CA LYS A 10 29.48 -10.19 -8.38
C LYS A 10 29.35 -9.54 -7.00
N SER A 11 30.05 -8.43 -6.75
CA SER A 11 30.00 -7.70 -5.49
C SER A 11 28.61 -7.12 -5.21
N GLU A 12 27.95 -6.53 -6.21
CA GLU A 12 26.58 -6.03 -6.07
C GLU A 12 25.59 -7.14 -5.75
N ARG A 13 25.71 -8.31 -6.40
CA ARG A 13 24.86 -9.47 -6.08
C ARG A 13 25.03 -9.94 -4.64
N GLU A 14 26.27 -10.04 -4.17
CA GLU A 14 26.55 -10.40 -2.78
C GLU A 14 26.02 -9.35 -1.80
N TYR A 15 26.09 -8.06 -2.14
CA TYR A 15 25.55 -7.00 -1.31
C TYR A 15 24.02 -7.02 -1.26
N ILE A 16 23.34 -7.25 -2.39
CA ILE A 16 21.88 -7.42 -2.42
C ILE A 16 21.44 -8.60 -1.54
N LYS A 17 22.18 -9.72 -1.55
CA LYS A 17 21.91 -10.84 -0.64
C LYS A 17 22.02 -10.41 0.83
N LYS A 18 23.03 -9.62 1.19
CA LYS A 18 23.20 -9.07 2.55
C LYS A 18 22.05 -8.15 2.93
N LEU A 19 21.68 -7.21 2.06
CA LEU A 19 20.54 -6.30 2.29
C LEU A 19 19.23 -7.07 2.45
N LYS A 20 19.01 -8.14 1.68
CA LYS A 20 17.78 -8.93 1.74
C LYS A 20 17.59 -9.64 3.08
N ILE A 21 18.68 -10.01 3.77
CA ILE A 21 18.62 -10.68 5.08
C ILE A 21 18.73 -9.72 6.26
N ASP A 22 19.02 -8.44 6.00
CA ASP A 22 19.12 -7.42 7.04
C ASP A 22 17.72 -7.03 7.54
N ASN A 23 17.38 -7.51 8.73
CA ASN A 23 16.09 -7.25 9.37
C ASN A 23 15.99 -5.87 10.04
N THR A 24 17.06 -5.06 10.01
CA THR A 24 17.09 -3.70 10.58
C THR A 24 16.64 -2.63 9.59
N ILE A 25 16.48 -3.00 8.32
CA ILE A 25 16.05 -2.10 7.24
C ILE A 25 14.72 -2.55 6.60
N CYS A 26 14.06 -1.60 5.96
CA CYS A 26 12.92 -1.81 5.08
C CYS A 26 13.31 -1.34 3.67
N ILE A 27 12.95 -2.12 2.64
CA ILE A 27 13.18 -1.76 1.24
C ILE A 27 11.82 -1.68 0.55
N HIS A 28 11.43 -0.49 0.12
CA HIS A 28 10.13 -0.25 -0.54
C HIS A 28 10.21 0.95 -1.49
N LYS A 29 9.15 1.13 -2.27
CA LYS A 29 9.01 2.30 -3.14
C LYS A 29 8.74 3.55 -2.32
N ALA A 30 9.19 4.69 -2.82
CA ALA A 30 8.77 6.00 -2.38
C ALA A 30 7.31 6.27 -2.78
N ASP A 31 6.71 7.24 -2.11
CA ASP A 31 5.34 7.70 -2.39
C ASP A 31 5.17 8.30 -3.80
N LYS A 32 6.22 8.94 -4.32
CA LYS A 32 6.28 9.54 -5.66
C LYS A 32 7.58 9.15 -6.36
N ASN A 33 7.64 9.37 -7.68
CA ASN A 33 8.85 9.30 -8.51
C ASN A 33 9.49 7.90 -8.70
N ASN A 34 8.77 6.82 -8.39
CA ASN A 34 9.24 5.41 -8.56
C ASN A 34 10.64 5.13 -7.97
N THR A 35 11.05 5.92 -6.98
CA THR A 35 12.34 5.77 -6.29
C THR A 35 12.29 4.59 -5.33
N THR A 36 13.38 3.83 -5.23
CA THR A 36 13.54 2.80 -4.19
C THR A 36 14.17 3.43 -2.95
N VAL A 37 13.58 3.18 -1.79
CA VAL A 37 14.04 3.70 -0.49
C VAL A 37 14.50 2.53 0.36
N ILE A 38 15.70 2.68 0.93
CA ILE A 38 16.21 1.84 2.00
C ILE A 38 16.06 2.65 3.30
N GLN A 39 15.16 2.23 4.18
CA GLN A 39 14.81 2.95 5.39
C GLN A 39 15.18 2.12 6.62
N ASN A 40 15.59 2.79 7.71
CA ASN A 40 15.69 2.13 9.00
C ASN A 40 14.31 1.62 9.44
N LYS A 41 14.22 0.34 9.81
CA LYS A 41 12.95 -0.31 10.15
C LYS A 41 12.29 0.29 11.40
N ARG A 42 13.08 0.72 12.39
CA ARG A 42 12.54 1.35 13.60
C ARG A 42 11.84 2.65 13.24
N ASP A 43 12.47 3.48 12.40
CA ASP A 43 11.91 4.76 11.98
C ASP A 43 10.63 4.59 11.17
N TYR A 44 10.61 3.58 10.28
CA TYR A 44 9.42 3.18 9.55
C TYR A 44 8.26 2.79 10.49
N LEU A 45 8.53 1.96 11.50
CA LEU A 45 7.52 1.51 12.45
C LEU A 45 7.02 2.68 13.31
N THR A 46 7.92 3.52 13.81
CA THR A 46 7.56 4.71 14.60
C THR A 46 6.65 5.65 13.82
N GLU A 47 6.88 5.86 12.51
CA GLU A 47 6.03 6.70 11.67
C GLU A 47 4.65 6.07 11.39
N GLY A 48 4.58 4.73 11.30
CA GLY A 48 3.30 4.05 11.18
C GLY A 48 2.50 4.11 12.48
N GLU A 49 3.15 3.86 13.61
CA GLU A 49 2.53 3.90 14.94
C GLU A 49 2.08 5.30 15.33
N SER A 50 2.86 6.34 15.02
CA SER A 50 2.46 7.74 15.28
C SER A 50 1.16 8.10 14.58
N GLN A 51 1.00 7.71 13.31
CA GLN A 51 -0.22 7.95 12.53
C GLN A 51 -1.40 7.11 13.01
N LEU A 52 -1.19 5.86 13.41
CA LEU A 52 -2.27 4.96 13.83
C LEU A 52 -2.73 5.20 15.28
N ASN A 53 -1.91 5.85 16.10
CA ASN A 53 -2.25 6.24 17.46
C ASN A 53 -2.94 7.61 17.54
N ASP A 54 -3.28 8.22 16.41
CA ASP A 54 -4.11 9.43 16.35
C ASP A 54 -5.57 9.09 16.67
N ASP A 55 -6.00 9.46 17.88
CA ASP A 55 -7.34 9.23 18.42
C ASP A 55 -8.39 10.22 17.92
N ILE A 56 -7.98 11.27 17.19
CA ILE A 56 -8.89 12.20 16.52
C ILE A 56 -9.46 11.54 15.26
N HIS A 57 -8.62 10.82 14.52
CA HIS A 57 -8.99 10.23 13.23
C HIS A 57 -9.21 8.71 13.27
N TYR A 58 -8.62 8.00 14.24
CA TYR A 58 -8.73 6.54 14.33
C TYR A 58 -9.32 6.10 15.67
N THR A 59 -10.06 5.00 15.63
CA THR A 59 -10.52 4.28 16.82
C THR A 59 -10.00 2.86 16.78
N LYS A 60 -9.37 2.43 17.88
CA LYS A 60 -8.82 1.08 17.99
C LYS A 60 -9.94 0.05 18.13
N ILE A 61 -9.98 -0.92 17.23
CA ILE A 61 -10.89 -2.06 17.29
C ILE A 61 -10.17 -3.21 18.02
N ILE A 62 -10.80 -3.73 19.08
CA ILE A 62 -10.21 -4.78 19.93
C ILE A 62 -10.32 -6.16 19.25
N ASN A 63 -11.45 -6.44 18.59
CA ASN A 63 -11.73 -7.71 17.94
C ASN A 63 -12.04 -7.51 16.46
N ILE A 64 -11.23 -8.12 15.61
CA ILE A 64 -11.44 -8.08 14.16
C ILE A 64 -12.32 -9.27 13.76
N GLU A 65 -13.59 -9.02 13.48
CA GLU A 65 -14.54 -10.06 13.08
C GLU A 65 -14.67 -10.17 11.55
N ILE A 66 -13.60 -10.59 10.87
CA ILE A 66 -13.58 -10.73 9.40
C ILE A 66 -14.70 -11.63 8.90
N GLU A 67 -14.96 -12.72 9.64
CA GLU A 67 -15.98 -13.68 9.29
C GLU A 67 -17.39 -13.08 9.42
N ASN A 68 -17.61 -12.17 10.37
CA ASN A 68 -18.86 -11.44 10.49
C ASN A 68 -19.02 -10.46 9.31
N THR A 69 -17.96 -9.73 8.94
CA THR A 69 -17.95 -8.89 7.73
C THR A 69 -18.32 -9.69 6.48
N ARG A 70 -17.71 -10.87 6.29
CA ARG A 70 -18.02 -11.78 5.17
C ARG A 70 -19.49 -12.19 5.15
N LYS A 71 -20.06 -12.56 6.30
CA LYS A 71 -21.48 -12.93 6.43
C LYS A 71 -22.40 -11.78 6.05
N ILE A 72 -22.11 -10.57 6.53
CA ILE A 72 -22.88 -9.36 6.21
C ILE A 72 -22.81 -9.06 4.71
N VAL A 73 -21.60 -9.12 4.13
CA VAL A 73 -21.36 -8.91 2.69
C VAL A 73 -22.14 -9.91 1.86
N ASN A 74 -22.02 -11.21 2.14
CA ASN A 74 -22.77 -12.24 1.42
C ASN A 74 -24.28 -12.04 1.54
N LYS A 75 -24.79 -11.78 2.76
CA LYS A 75 -26.22 -11.52 2.95
C LYS A 75 -26.72 -10.37 2.07
N LEU A 76 -25.93 -9.30 1.95
CA LEU A 76 -26.26 -8.17 1.08
C LEU A 76 -26.29 -8.58 -0.39
N ILE A 77 -25.27 -9.30 -0.86
CA ILE A 77 -25.15 -9.76 -2.25
C ILE A 77 -26.32 -10.67 -2.63
N TYR A 78 -26.70 -11.60 -1.75
CA TYR A 78 -27.85 -12.49 -1.95
C TYR A 78 -29.17 -11.71 -2.03
N ARG A 79 -29.39 -10.75 -1.13
CA ARG A 79 -30.57 -9.87 -1.20
C ARG A 79 -30.62 -9.09 -2.52
N MET A 80 -29.48 -8.53 -2.94
CA MET A 80 -29.40 -7.80 -4.21
C MET A 80 -29.75 -8.70 -5.40
N LYS A 81 -29.34 -9.97 -5.36
CA LYS A 81 -29.70 -10.95 -6.38
C LYS A 81 -31.19 -11.33 -6.36
N GLU A 82 -31.75 -11.57 -5.17
CA GLU A 82 -33.18 -11.87 -5.00
C GLU A 82 -34.08 -10.73 -5.47
N ASN A 83 -33.62 -9.49 -5.31
CA ASN A 83 -34.31 -8.28 -5.76
C ASN A 83 -34.06 -7.93 -7.24
N ASP A 84 -33.28 -8.74 -7.97
CA ASP A 84 -32.85 -8.46 -9.36
C ASP A 84 -32.08 -7.12 -9.53
N GLU A 85 -31.38 -6.69 -8.48
CA GLU A 85 -30.54 -5.47 -8.48
C GLU A 85 -29.17 -5.71 -9.14
N ILE A 86 -28.76 -6.98 -9.27
CA ILE A 86 -27.51 -7.40 -9.92
C ILE A 86 -27.75 -8.61 -10.81
N ASP A 87 -27.05 -8.64 -11.94
CA ASP A 87 -27.08 -9.78 -12.85
C ASP A 87 -26.33 -11.01 -12.27
N GLU A 88 -26.49 -12.16 -12.93
CA GLU A 88 -25.84 -13.41 -12.54
C GLU A 88 -24.31 -13.28 -12.50
N MET A 89 -23.72 -12.61 -13.47
CA MET A 89 -22.26 -12.47 -13.57
C MET A 89 -21.70 -11.65 -12.40
N SER A 90 -22.39 -10.58 -12.03
CA SER A 90 -22.06 -9.70 -10.91
C SER A 90 -22.23 -10.42 -9.59
N PHE A 91 -23.31 -11.20 -9.42
CA PHE A 91 -23.52 -12.05 -8.26
C PHE A 91 -22.37 -13.06 -8.07
N GLU A 92 -22.04 -13.80 -9.13
CA GLU A 92 -20.93 -14.77 -9.16
C GLU A 92 -19.58 -14.14 -8.83
N PHE A 93 -19.31 -12.95 -9.36
CA PHE A 93 -18.08 -12.21 -9.09
C PHE A 93 -18.00 -11.73 -7.63
N LEU A 94 -19.11 -11.20 -7.10
CA LEU A 94 -19.18 -10.56 -5.80
C LEU A 94 -19.22 -11.56 -4.65
N ARG A 95 -19.94 -12.68 -4.79
CA ARG A 95 -20.17 -13.62 -3.68
C ARG A 95 -18.87 -14.16 -3.09
N GLU A 96 -18.88 -14.37 -1.78
CA GLU A 96 -17.70 -14.69 -0.97
C GLU A 96 -17.67 -16.14 -0.47
N GLU A 97 -18.37 -17.04 -1.16
CA GLU A 97 -18.44 -18.45 -0.79
C GLU A 97 -17.13 -19.19 -1.05
N GLY A 98 -16.74 -20.06 -0.12
CA GLY A 98 -15.52 -20.88 -0.22
C GLY A 98 -14.21 -20.09 -0.17
N LYS A 99 -14.23 -18.77 0.07
CA LYS A 99 -13.04 -17.92 0.12
C LYS A 99 -12.48 -17.81 1.55
N THR A 100 -11.16 -17.85 1.68
CA THR A 100 -10.46 -17.53 2.94
C THR A 100 -10.04 -16.07 2.94
N PHE A 101 -10.40 -15.35 4.00
CA PHE A 101 -10.11 -13.92 4.13
C PHE A 101 -8.99 -13.64 5.13
N LYS A 102 -8.28 -12.54 4.91
CA LYS A 102 -7.20 -12.05 5.79
C LYS A 102 -7.48 -10.62 6.20
N THR A 103 -6.99 -10.26 7.38
CA THR A 103 -7.01 -8.86 7.83
C THR A 103 -6.26 -8.01 6.82
N PRO A 104 -6.86 -6.93 6.30
CA PRO A 104 -6.16 -5.95 5.49
C PRO A 104 -4.91 -5.46 6.23
N LYS A 105 -3.81 -5.28 5.49
CA LYS A 105 -2.54 -4.83 6.08
C LYS A 105 -2.32 -3.35 5.80
N ALA A 106 -2.02 -2.58 6.84
CA ALA A 106 -1.54 -1.21 6.68
C ALA A 106 -0.02 -1.21 6.40
N TYR A 107 0.42 -0.34 5.50
CA TYR A 107 1.83 -0.04 5.26
C TYR A 107 1.98 1.41 4.80
N PHE A 108 3.18 1.97 4.93
CA PHE A 108 3.41 3.40 4.76
C PHE A 108 4.45 3.65 3.67
N LEU A 109 4.13 4.46 2.67
CA LEU A 109 5.12 4.85 1.64
C LEU A 109 5.82 6.15 2.05
N PRO A 110 7.16 6.22 2.07
CA PRO A 110 7.88 7.40 2.52
C PRO A 110 7.71 8.54 1.51
N LYS A 111 7.26 9.69 2.00
CA LYS A 111 7.08 10.93 1.23
C LYS A 111 8.39 11.71 1.14
N ILE A 112 9.42 11.11 0.55
CA ILE A 112 10.74 11.75 0.43
C ILE A 112 10.73 13.09 -0.33
N HIS A 113 9.70 13.35 -1.14
CA HIS A 113 9.46 14.62 -1.82
C HIS A 113 9.04 15.77 -0.87
N LYS A 114 8.86 15.49 0.42
CA LYS A 114 8.65 16.50 1.46
C LYS A 114 9.93 16.88 2.18
N LEU A 115 11.05 16.24 1.85
CA LEU A 115 12.36 16.56 2.39
C LEU A 115 13.03 17.64 1.54
N SER A 116 13.89 18.46 2.15
CA SER A 116 14.67 19.44 1.42
C SER A 116 15.72 18.77 0.52
N THR A 117 16.13 19.46 -0.55
CA THR A 117 17.18 18.99 -1.46
C THR A 117 18.47 18.67 -0.72
N GLU A 118 18.89 19.53 0.22
CA GLU A 118 20.11 19.34 1.01
C GLU A 118 20.02 18.07 1.87
N THR A 119 18.83 17.76 2.38
CA THR A 119 18.58 16.55 3.17
C THR A 119 18.69 15.31 2.28
N LEU A 120 18.10 15.34 1.09
CA LEU A 120 18.16 14.22 0.14
C LEU A 120 19.61 13.97 -0.32
N GLU A 121 20.34 15.02 -0.68
CA GLU A 121 21.76 14.93 -1.07
C GLU A 121 22.62 14.38 0.06
N MET A 122 22.37 14.79 1.30
CA MET A 122 23.06 14.25 2.47
C MET A 122 22.87 12.73 2.60
N TYR A 123 21.64 12.24 2.46
CA TYR A 123 21.35 10.81 2.51
C TYR A 123 21.97 10.03 1.34
N GLN A 124 22.00 10.61 0.14
CA GLN A 124 22.60 10.00 -1.04
C GLN A 124 24.12 9.90 -0.94
N ASN A 125 24.77 10.94 -0.40
CA ASN A 125 26.22 11.04 -0.32
C ASN A 125 26.82 10.41 0.95
N LYS A 126 26.00 9.75 1.79
CA LYS A 126 26.40 9.07 3.04
C LYS A 126 27.09 10.00 4.07
N CYS A 127 26.84 11.30 4.00
CA CYS A 127 27.39 12.29 4.93
C CYS A 127 26.51 12.41 6.18
N MET A 128 26.47 11.37 7.01
CA MET A 128 25.63 11.32 8.22
C MET A 128 26.26 12.07 9.39
N ASN A 129 26.14 13.40 9.41
CA ASN A 129 26.58 14.24 10.54
C ASN A 129 25.43 15.08 11.16
N LYS A 130 24.19 14.92 10.68
CA LYS A 130 23.03 15.70 11.12
C LYS A 130 22.05 14.91 11.97
N GLU A 131 21.27 15.66 12.73
CA GLU A 131 20.11 15.25 13.50
C GLU A 131 19.13 14.41 12.66
N LYS A 132 18.44 13.47 13.31
CA LYS A 132 17.51 12.54 12.68
C LYS A 132 16.37 13.31 12.00
N VAL A 133 16.21 13.12 10.69
CA VAL A 133 15.11 13.73 9.93
C VAL A 133 13.88 12.82 9.95
N HIS A 134 12.73 13.40 10.30
CA HIS A 134 11.44 12.73 10.19
C HIS A 134 10.98 12.69 8.73
N VAL A 135 10.59 11.51 8.25
CA VAL A 135 10.08 11.30 6.89
C VAL A 135 8.62 10.87 6.96
N PRO A 136 7.66 11.72 6.56
CA PRO A 136 6.24 11.37 6.64
C PRO A 136 5.88 10.16 5.76
N GLY A 137 4.99 9.32 6.26
CA GLY A 137 4.39 8.20 5.53
C GLY A 137 3.13 8.60 4.77
N ARG A 138 2.87 7.97 3.62
CA ARG A 138 1.53 7.85 3.04
C ARG A 138 0.93 6.53 3.52
N PRO A 139 -0.16 6.55 4.31
CA PRO A 139 -0.82 5.32 4.73
C PRO A 139 -1.47 4.64 3.52
N ILE A 140 -1.25 3.33 3.39
CA ILE A 140 -1.88 2.47 2.38
C ILE A 140 -2.50 1.28 3.09
N ILE A 141 -3.76 0.97 2.78
CA ILE A 141 -4.46 -0.22 3.26
C ILE A 141 -4.50 -1.25 2.13
N SER A 142 -3.74 -2.33 2.30
CA SER A 142 -3.78 -3.49 1.41
C SER A 142 -5.03 -4.32 1.68
N GLN A 143 -6.00 -4.28 0.76
CA GLN A 143 -7.18 -5.15 0.79
C GLN A 143 -6.94 -6.53 0.15
N CYS A 144 -5.67 -6.93 -0.06
CA CYS A 144 -5.35 -8.22 -0.65
C CYS A 144 -5.95 -9.36 0.19
N SER A 145 -6.81 -10.18 -0.44
CA SER A 145 -7.57 -11.24 0.23
C SER A 145 -8.53 -10.76 1.34
N GLY A 146 -8.98 -9.50 1.29
CA GLY A 146 -10.00 -8.96 2.20
C GLY A 146 -11.44 -9.16 1.67
N PRO A 147 -12.46 -9.18 2.54
CA PRO A 147 -13.87 -9.42 2.18
C PRO A 147 -14.55 -8.27 1.43
N LEU A 148 -13.81 -7.20 1.14
CA LEU A 148 -14.30 -6.04 0.39
C LEU A 148 -13.59 -5.88 -0.95
N LEU A 149 -12.62 -6.75 -1.26
CA LEU A 149 -11.78 -6.61 -2.44
C LEU A 149 -12.58 -6.65 -3.74
N ASN A 150 -13.50 -7.62 -3.87
CA ASN A 150 -14.30 -7.77 -5.08
C ASN A 150 -15.32 -6.64 -5.22
N ILE A 151 -15.91 -6.18 -4.12
CA ILE A 151 -16.78 -4.99 -4.12
C ILE A 151 -16.00 -3.77 -4.62
N GLY A 152 -14.78 -3.53 -4.09
CA GLY A 152 -13.93 -2.42 -4.53
C GLY A 152 -13.58 -2.50 -6.01
N LYS A 153 -13.25 -3.70 -6.52
CA LYS A 153 -13.01 -3.93 -7.95
C LYS A 153 -14.25 -3.68 -8.79
N TYR A 154 -15.41 -4.15 -8.33
CA TYR A 154 -16.70 -3.98 -9.00
C TYR A 154 -17.05 -2.50 -9.14
N LEU A 155 -16.97 -1.73 -8.04
CA LEU A 155 -17.19 -0.29 -8.08
C LEU A 155 -16.20 0.44 -8.99
N ASN A 156 -14.91 0.04 -8.96
CA ASN A 156 -13.91 0.63 -9.85
C ASN A 156 -14.18 0.34 -11.33
N TYR A 157 -14.69 -0.85 -11.67
CA TYR A 157 -15.03 -1.20 -13.05
C TYR A 157 -16.03 -0.19 -13.66
N PHE A 158 -17.07 0.19 -12.90
CA PHE A 158 -18.06 1.18 -13.37
C PHE A 158 -17.60 2.63 -13.23
N ARG A 159 -16.80 2.96 -12.20
CA ARG A 159 -16.37 4.35 -11.94
C ARG A 159 -15.22 4.81 -12.81
N LEU A 160 -14.26 3.94 -13.14
CA LEU A 160 -13.07 4.32 -13.91
C LEU A 160 -13.41 4.93 -15.28
N PRO A 161 -14.36 4.40 -16.06
CA PRO A 161 -14.80 5.05 -17.30
C PRO A 161 -15.32 6.47 -17.08
N LEU A 162 -16.13 6.68 -16.04
CA LEU A 162 -16.71 8.00 -15.72
C LEU A 162 -15.62 9.00 -15.30
N VAL A 163 -14.66 8.58 -14.49
CA VAL A 163 -13.52 9.43 -14.09
C VAL A 163 -12.72 9.87 -15.32
N LYS A 164 -12.54 8.99 -16.31
CA LYS A 164 -11.83 9.31 -17.55
C LYS A 164 -12.57 10.30 -18.46
N THR A 165 -13.88 10.45 -18.30
CA THR A 165 -14.66 11.44 -19.06
C THR A 165 -14.68 12.82 -18.41
N GLN A 166 -14.19 12.96 -17.19
CA GLN A 166 -14.14 14.25 -16.52
C GLN A 166 -13.01 15.12 -17.09
N ASP A 167 -13.29 16.41 -17.22
CA ASP A 167 -12.26 17.39 -17.55
C ASP A 167 -11.15 17.34 -16.51
N THR A 168 -9.94 17.02 -16.97
CA THR A 168 -8.77 17.06 -16.10
C THR A 168 -8.24 18.48 -16.09
N TYR A 169 -8.60 19.23 -15.07
CA TYR A 169 -7.99 20.54 -14.82
C TYR A 169 -6.56 20.30 -14.32
N LEU A 170 -5.58 20.58 -15.18
CA LEU A 170 -4.18 20.68 -14.75
C LEU A 170 -4.08 21.88 -13.81
N SER A 171 -3.96 21.64 -12.51
CA SER A 171 -3.43 22.66 -11.61
C SER A 171 -1.91 22.51 -11.60
N ASP A 172 -1.19 23.55 -12.01
CA ASP A 172 0.20 23.74 -11.61
C ASP A 172 0.21 23.95 -10.10
N ALA A 173 0.26 22.84 -9.35
CA ALA A 173 0.65 22.90 -7.96
C ALA A 173 2.15 23.19 -7.97
N SER A 174 2.54 24.38 -7.53
CA SER A 174 3.94 24.70 -7.27
C SER A 174 4.52 23.64 -6.33
N ASP A 175 5.58 22.97 -6.80
CA ASP A 175 6.30 21.91 -6.08
C ASP A 175 6.74 22.32 -4.67
#